data_AF-A0AAE0XEI9-F1
#
_entry.id   AF-A0AAE0XEI9-F1
#
_cell.length_a   1.000
_cell.length_b   1.000
_cell.length_c   1.000
_cell.angle_alpha   90.00
_cell.angle_beta   90.00
_cell.angle_gamma   90.00
#
_symmetry.space_group_name_H-M   'P 1'
#
loop_
_entity.id
_entity.type
_entity.pdbx_description
1 polymer ?
#
loop_
_entity_poly.entity_id
_entity_poly.type
_entity_poly.pdbx_seq_one_letter_code
_entity_poly.pdbx_strand_id
1 'polypeptide(L)'
;MMKPIYTQSLIIKVDQNKRPLPSHTYSILSRGDPAHTTSLTQQQLQDAHAKLYHPRNARSSTLGHLPLESHLEFIDSSLVEFSQIEPSVGEPHEQRWKKPVSCECNIYHGLICQLAQDLSGQHKGEGRDIPCLS
;
A
#
# COMPACT_ATOMS: atom_id res chain seq x y z
N MET A 1 -11.91 16.43 15.65
CA MET A 1 -11.16 15.15 15.63
C MET A 1 -11.67 14.33 14.46
N MET A 2 -10.80 13.87 13.55
CA MET A 2 -11.21 13.03 12.42
C MET A 2 -11.80 11.73 12.98
N LYS A 3 -13.05 11.41 12.63
CA LYS A 3 -13.68 10.16 13.04
C LYS A 3 -12.99 9.03 12.28
N PRO A 4 -12.48 7.98 12.95
CA PRO A 4 -11.78 6.92 12.25
C PRO A 4 -12.77 6.16 11.35
N ILE A 5 -12.57 6.24 10.03
CA ILE A 5 -13.07 5.23 9.09
C ILE A 5 -12.03 4.11 9.06
N TYR A 6 -11.78 3.55 10.23
CA TYR A 6 -10.83 2.46 10.41
C TYR A 6 -11.62 1.19 10.66
N THR A 7 -11.99 0.54 9.57
CA THR A 7 -12.59 -0.79 9.64
C THR A 7 -11.47 -1.80 9.89
N GLN A 8 -11.73 -2.80 10.73
CA GLN A 8 -10.80 -3.92 10.99
C GLN A 8 -10.20 -4.51 9.69
N SER A 9 -10.94 -4.45 8.59
CA SER A 9 -10.50 -4.90 7.27
C SER A 9 -9.28 -4.16 6.70
N LEU A 10 -9.04 -2.89 7.03
CA LEU A 10 -7.86 -2.15 6.55
C LEU A 10 -6.59 -2.55 7.31
N ILE A 11 -6.70 -2.76 8.63
CA ILE A 11 -5.60 -3.27 9.47
C ILE A 11 -5.14 -4.62 8.94
N ILE A 12 -6.10 -5.52 8.71
CA ILE A 12 -5.85 -6.87 8.24
C ILE A 12 -5.11 -6.83 6.90
N LYS A 13 -5.51 -5.94 5.97
CA LYS A 13 -4.84 -5.81 4.66
C LYS A 13 -3.39 -5.34 4.79
N VAL A 14 -3.11 -4.42 5.70
CA VAL A 14 -1.73 -3.98 5.91
C VAL A 14 -0.91 -5.07 6.60
N ASP A 15 -1.46 -5.79 7.58
CA ASP A 15 -0.76 -6.94 8.17
C ASP A 15 -0.46 -8.04 7.13
N GLN A 16 -1.41 -8.28 6.22
CA GLN A 16 -1.24 -9.19 5.09
C GLN A 16 -0.15 -8.73 4.11
N ASN A 17 -0.01 -7.43 3.84
CA ASN A 17 0.98 -6.89 2.91
C ASN A 17 2.36 -6.66 3.54
N LYS A 18 2.40 -6.35 4.84
CA LYS A 18 3.63 -6.12 5.62
C LYS A 18 4.63 -7.24 5.51
N ARG A 19 4.14 -8.48 5.46
CA ARG A 19 4.97 -9.67 5.40
C ARG A 19 5.55 -9.87 4.00
N PRO A 20 4.77 -10.08 2.93
CA PRO A 20 5.31 -10.32 1.59
C PRO A 20 6.03 -9.12 0.97
N LEU A 21 5.71 -7.89 1.38
CA LEU A 21 6.28 -6.64 0.84
C LEU A 21 6.86 -5.73 1.94
N PRO A 22 7.88 -6.18 2.70
CA PRO A 22 8.35 -5.48 3.90
C PRO A 22 9.25 -4.27 3.60
N SER A 23 9.94 -4.25 2.45
CA SER A 23 11.10 -3.36 2.28
C SER A 23 10.76 -1.88 2.06
N HIS A 24 9.55 -1.58 1.58
CA HIS A 24 9.18 -0.24 1.14
C HIS A 24 7.74 0.14 1.57
N THR A 25 7.16 1.15 0.93
CA THR A 25 5.84 1.76 1.20
C THR A 25 4.65 0.79 1.31
N TYR A 26 4.72 -0.42 0.76
CA TYR A 26 3.63 -1.39 0.85
C TYR A 26 3.43 -1.99 2.25
N SER A 27 4.42 -1.86 3.15
CA SER A 27 4.33 -2.32 4.53
C SER A 27 3.71 -1.30 5.50
N ILE A 28 3.41 -0.08 5.04
CA ILE A 28 2.88 0.99 5.89
C ILE A 28 1.41 1.32 5.58
N LEU A 29 0.72 1.90 6.56
CA LEU A 29 -0.65 2.42 6.39
C LEU A 29 -0.59 3.76 5.65
N SER A 30 -0.77 3.73 4.32
CA SER A 30 -0.75 4.95 3.49
C SER A 30 -1.81 5.98 3.87
N ARG A 31 -2.95 5.53 4.42
CA ARG A 31 -4.01 6.40 4.94
C ARG A 31 -3.68 7.05 6.30
N GLY A 32 -2.54 6.70 6.89
CA GLY A 32 -2.13 7.10 8.22
C GLY A 32 -2.61 6.11 9.28
N ASP A 33 -1.72 5.82 10.23
CA ASP A 33 -2.08 5.16 11.47
C ASP A 33 -2.68 6.21 12.41
N PRO A 34 -3.94 6.03 12.90
CA PRO A 34 -4.55 6.95 13.84
C PRO A 34 -3.69 7.29 15.08
N ALA A 35 -2.84 6.36 15.52
CA ALA A 35 -1.91 6.59 16.63
C ALA A 35 -0.81 7.61 16.30
N HIS A 36 -0.48 7.77 15.01
CA HIS A 36 0.64 8.60 14.54
C HIS A 36 0.20 9.82 13.72
N THR A 37 -1.05 9.90 13.26
CA THR A 37 -1.56 11.02 12.45
C THR A 37 -1.32 12.40 13.08
N THR A 38 -1.37 12.51 14.41
CA THR A 38 -1.16 13.79 15.12
C THR A 38 0.29 14.25 15.17
N SER A 39 1.25 13.38 14.83
CA SER A 39 2.68 13.70 14.81
C SER A 39 3.16 14.31 13.49
N LEU A 40 2.30 14.33 12.47
CA LEU A 40 2.60 14.91 11.15
C LEU A 40 2.78 16.44 11.27
N THR A 41 3.93 16.95 10.85
CA THR A 41 4.19 18.40 10.85
C THR A 41 3.76 19.05 9.54
N GLN A 42 3.48 20.35 9.59
CA GLN A 42 3.09 21.12 8.42
C GLN A 42 4.21 21.18 7.36
N GLN A 43 5.47 21.23 7.79
CA GLN A 43 6.63 21.17 6.90
C GLN A 43 6.74 19.81 6.19
N GLN A 44 6.56 18.69 6.92
CA GLN A 44 6.55 17.35 6.31
C GLN A 44 5.47 17.21 5.22
N LEU A 45 4.31 17.84 5.43
CA LEU A 45 3.23 17.87 4.44
C LEU A 45 3.63 18.68 3.20
N GLN A 46 4.23 19.86 3.38
CA GLN A 46 4.70 20.70 2.28
C GLN A 46 5.79 19.99 1.46
N ASP A 47 6.78 19.40 2.12
CA ASP A 47 7.88 18.68 1.47
C ASP A 47 7.37 17.48 0.65
N ALA A 48 6.43 16.72 1.23
CA ALA A 48 5.80 15.60 0.54
C ALA A 48 5.01 16.05 -0.70
N HIS A 49 4.26 17.15 -0.60
CA HIS A 49 3.52 17.72 -1.72
C HIS A 49 4.47 18.18 -2.83
N ALA A 50 5.49 18.98 -2.50
CA ALA A 50 6.48 19.48 -3.45
C ALA A 50 7.17 18.34 -4.21
N LYS A 51 7.47 17.23 -3.52
CA LYS A 51 8.12 16.06 -4.11
C LYS A 51 7.19 15.20 -4.96
N LEU A 52 5.97 14.92 -4.49
CA LEU A 52 5.10 13.90 -5.10
C LEU A 52 4.12 14.46 -6.15
N TYR A 53 3.72 15.73 -6.03
CA TYR A 53 2.70 16.36 -6.89
C TYR A 53 3.29 17.18 -8.04
N HIS A 54 4.60 17.10 -8.28
CA HIS A 54 5.18 17.71 -9.47
C HIS A 54 4.55 17.07 -10.73
N PRO A 55 4.10 17.84 -11.74
CA PRO A 55 3.37 17.29 -12.89
C PRO A 55 4.14 16.24 -13.68
N ARG A 56 5.47 16.29 -13.65
CA ARG A 56 6.34 15.25 -14.21
C ARG A 56 6.12 13.84 -13.63
N ASN A 57 5.65 13.75 -12.38
CA ASN A 57 5.28 12.49 -11.72
C ASN A 57 3.80 12.14 -11.93
N ALA A 58 3.01 13.04 -12.50
CA ALA A 58 1.59 12.83 -12.73
C ALA A 58 1.34 12.06 -14.04
N ARG A 59 0.19 11.37 -14.08
CA ARG A 59 -0.34 10.74 -15.30
C ARG A 59 -1.76 11.24 -15.51
N SER A 60 -1.96 12.01 -16.57
CA SER A 60 -3.29 12.49 -16.98
C SER A 60 -3.97 11.42 -17.83
N SER A 61 -5.27 11.20 -17.62
CA SER A 61 -6.06 10.27 -18.41
C SER A 61 -7.44 10.85 -18.65
N THR A 62 -7.86 10.88 -19.91
CA THR A 62 -9.18 11.34 -20.35
C THR A 62 -10.00 10.14 -20.81
N LEU A 63 -11.26 10.05 -20.38
CA LEU A 63 -12.17 8.99 -20.78
C LEU A 63 -13.53 9.59 -21.13
N GLY A 64 -14.10 9.20 -22.28
CA GLY A 64 -15.43 9.64 -22.70
C GLY A 64 -15.46 10.08 -24.17
N HIS A 65 -16.47 10.88 -24.52
CA HIS A 65 -16.72 11.35 -25.88
C HIS A 65 -16.50 12.86 -26.07
N LEU A 66 -15.94 13.54 -25.07
CA LEU A 66 -15.62 14.96 -25.20
C LEU A 66 -14.40 15.12 -26.14
N PRO A 67 -14.33 16.21 -26.92
CA PRO A 67 -13.17 16.50 -27.77
C PRO A 67 -11.88 16.53 -26.95
N LEU A 68 -10.85 15.82 -27.41
CA LEU A 68 -9.60 15.68 -26.67
C LEU A 68 -8.74 16.94 -26.75
N GLU A 69 -8.88 17.69 -27.85
CA GLU A 69 -8.06 18.86 -28.21
C GLU A 69 -8.11 19.92 -27.11
N SER A 70 -9.32 20.29 -26.65
CA SER A 70 -9.49 21.29 -25.59
C SER A 70 -8.92 20.85 -24.24
N HIS A 71 -8.91 19.54 -23.96
CA HIS A 71 -8.31 19.00 -22.74
C HIS A 71 -6.78 19.06 -22.81
N LEU A 72 -6.21 18.75 -23.98
CA LEU A 72 -4.77 18.81 -24.19
C LEU A 72 -4.24 20.24 -24.12
N GLU A 73 -4.93 21.21 -24.72
CA GLU A 73 -4.58 22.64 -24.63
C GLU A 73 -4.62 23.14 -23.18
N PHE A 74 -5.65 22.74 -22.43
CA PHE A 74 -5.74 23.08 -21.01
C PHE A 74 -4.60 22.45 -20.20
N ILE A 75 -4.30 21.17 -20.42
CA ILE A 75 -3.20 20.50 -19.74
C ILE A 75 -1.88 21.17 -20.09
N ASP A 76 -1.60 21.42 -21.37
CA ASP A 76 -0.35 22.04 -21.83
C ASP A 76 -0.14 23.42 -21.20
N SER A 77 -1.16 24.28 -21.26
CA SER A 77 -1.10 25.62 -20.64
C SER A 77 -0.85 25.58 -19.12
N SER A 78 -1.38 24.57 -18.42
CA SER A 78 -1.15 24.38 -16.97
C SER A 78 0.26 23.90 -16.62
N LEU A 79 1.00 23.33 -17.59
CA LEU A 79 2.33 22.77 -17.37
C LEU A 79 3.46 23.77 -17.62
N VAL A 80 3.19 24.89 -18.28
CA VAL A 80 4.19 25.90 -18.69
C VAL A 80 5.01 26.45 -17.51
N GLU A 81 4.41 26.54 -16.33
CA GLU A 81 5.05 27.11 -15.13
C GLU A 81 6.06 26.14 -14.46
N PHE A 82 6.09 24.87 -14.86
CA PHE A 82 6.89 23.83 -14.21
C PHE A 82 8.19 23.55 -14.95
N SER A 83 9.29 23.47 -14.21
CA SER A 83 10.57 23.05 -14.76
C SER A 83 10.62 21.54 -14.97
N GLN A 84 11.44 21.11 -15.92
CA GLN A 84 11.68 19.69 -16.11
C GLN A 84 12.57 19.14 -14.98
N ILE A 85 12.11 18.09 -14.32
CA ILE A 85 12.86 17.38 -13.28
C ILE A 85 13.03 15.90 -13.64
N GLU A 86 14.03 15.25 -13.04
CA GLU A 86 14.08 13.79 -13.05
C GLU A 86 12.91 13.24 -12.21
N PRO A 87 12.14 12.27 -12.73
CA PRO A 87 11.07 11.66 -11.96
C PRO A 87 11.65 11.00 -10.71
N SER A 88 10.91 11.05 -9.60
CA SER A 88 11.25 10.26 -8.43
C SER A 88 11.29 8.78 -8.85
N VAL A 89 12.38 8.11 -8.51
CA VAL A 89 12.54 6.68 -8.80
C VAL A 89 11.33 5.96 -8.20
N GLY A 90 10.66 5.16 -9.04
CA GLY A 90 9.49 4.39 -8.65
C GLY A 90 9.80 3.40 -7.52
N GLU A 91 8.78 2.71 -7.06
CA GLU A 91 8.94 1.73 -5.98
C GLU A 91 9.95 0.64 -6.40
N PRO A 92 10.95 0.34 -5.56
CA PRO A 92 11.93 -0.68 -5.87
C PRO A 92 11.26 -2.06 -5.92
N HIS A 93 11.84 -2.96 -6.70
CA HIS A 93 11.40 -4.35 -6.71
C HIS A 93 11.67 -4.99 -5.34
N GLU A 94 10.62 -5.53 -4.72
CA GLU A 94 10.75 -6.33 -3.50
C GLU A 94 11.58 -7.58 -3.77
N GLN A 95 12.52 -7.89 -2.88
CA GLN A 95 13.33 -9.09 -3.03
C GLN A 95 12.52 -10.31 -2.65
N ARG A 96 12.37 -11.25 -3.60
CA ARG A 96 11.71 -12.52 -3.33
C ARG A 96 12.44 -13.28 -2.24
N TRP A 97 11.69 -13.77 -1.26
CA TRP A 97 12.25 -14.62 -0.23
C TRP A 97 12.80 -15.91 -0.80
N LYS A 98 14.01 -16.28 -0.34
CA LYS A 98 14.68 -17.52 -0.74
C LYS A 98 14.09 -18.76 -0.06
N LYS A 99 13.38 -18.57 1.04
CA LYS A 99 12.70 -19.59 1.83
C LYS A 99 11.37 -19.01 2.35
N PRO A 100 10.35 -19.83 2.62
CA PRO A 100 9.14 -19.37 3.28
C PRO A 100 9.48 -18.66 4.59
N VAL A 101 8.84 -17.53 4.85
CA VAL A 101 8.91 -16.84 6.15
C VAL A 101 7.70 -17.27 6.96
N SER A 102 7.91 -17.61 8.23
CA SER A 102 6.85 -18.04 9.13
C SER A 102 5.85 -16.91 9.35
N CYS A 103 4.58 -17.27 9.47
CA CYS A 103 3.50 -16.34 9.73
C CYS A 103 2.90 -16.63 11.10
N GLU A 104 3.17 -15.77 12.08
CA GLU A 104 2.44 -15.80 13.34
C GLU A 104 1.00 -15.34 13.06
N CYS A 105 0.06 -16.26 13.05
CA CYS A 105 -1.35 -15.96 12.85
C CYS A 105 -1.94 -15.50 14.19
N ASN A 106 -1.89 -14.19 14.44
CA ASN A 106 -2.46 -13.65 15.67
C ASN A 106 -3.98 -13.41 15.51
N ILE A 107 -4.73 -14.35 16.10
CA ILE A 107 -5.93 -14.22 16.95
C ILE A 107 -7.35 -14.04 16.38
N TYR A 108 -7.58 -13.85 15.09
CA TYR A 108 -8.98 -13.90 14.54
C TYR A 108 -9.26 -15.03 13.55
N HIS A 109 -8.28 -15.91 13.33
CA HIS A 109 -8.35 -16.99 12.34
C HIS A 109 -8.36 -18.39 12.97
N GLY A 110 -8.67 -18.52 14.27
CA GLY A 110 -8.70 -19.84 14.93
C GLY A 110 -9.64 -20.82 14.23
N LEU A 111 -10.84 -20.37 13.84
CA LEU A 111 -11.83 -21.24 13.18
C LEU A 111 -11.48 -21.57 11.73
N ILE A 112 -10.88 -20.63 10.98
CA ILE A 112 -10.56 -20.86 9.57
C ILE A 112 -9.28 -21.71 9.42
N CYS A 113 -8.29 -21.52 10.30
CA CYS A 113 -7.11 -22.40 10.34
C CYS A 113 -7.47 -23.82 10.79
N GLN A 114 -8.41 -23.98 11.73
CA GLN A 114 -8.88 -25.31 12.15
C GLN A 114 -9.57 -26.04 10.99
N LEU A 115 -10.45 -25.35 10.25
CA LEU A 115 -11.10 -25.88 9.04
C LEU A 115 -10.09 -26.27 7.94
N ALA A 116 -9.00 -25.50 7.76
CA ALA A 116 -7.94 -25.83 6.81
C ALA A 116 -7.12 -27.07 7.24
N GLN A 117 -6.95 -27.28 8.55
CA GLN A 117 -6.31 -28.48 9.11
C GLN A 117 -7.22 -29.71 8.99
N ASP A 118 -8.53 -29.55 9.20
CA ASP A 118 -9.51 -30.65 9.12
C ASP A 118 -9.73 -31.13 7.67
N LEU A 119 -9.67 -30.23 6.68
CA LEU A 119 -9.78 -30.58 5.25
C LEU A 119 -8.50 -31.22 4.68
N SER A 120 -7.34 -31.04 5.35
CA SER A 120 -6.06 -31.61 4.91
C SER A 120 -5.75 -32.99 5.52
N GLY A 121 -6.63 -33.52 6.37
CA GLY A 121 -6.59 -34.92 6.80
C GLY A 121 -5.30 -35.32 7.53
N GLN A 122 -4.66 -34.42 8.28
CA GLN A 122 -3.46 -34.74 9.06
C GLN A 122 -3.70 -34.70 10.56
N HIS A 123 -3.29 -35.81 11.20
CA HIS A 123 -3.35 -36.10 12.63
C HIS A 123 -2.83 -34.97 13.54
N LYS A 124 -3.48 -34.86 14.71
CA LYS A 124 -3.00 -34.21 15.94
C LYS A 124 -1.51 -34.51 16.19
N GLY A 125 -0.69 -33.47 16.32
CA GLY A 125 0.68 -33.59 16.79
C GLY A 125 1.52 -32.35 16.52
N GLU A 126 1.83 -31.64 17.61
CA GLU A 126 2.85 -30.59 17.81
C GLU A 126 2.86 -29.38 16.87
N GLY A 127 3.02 -28.20 17.48
CA GLY A 127 3.06 -26.90 16.82
C GLY A 127 4.08 -26.89 15.69
N ARG A 128 3.58 -27.01 14.46
CA ARG A 128 4.38 -26.87 13.25
C ARG A 128 3.95 -25.59 12.57
N ASP A 129 4.94 -24.71 12.38
CA ASP A 129 4.85 -23.53 11.56
C ASP A 129 4.24 -23.89 10.20
N ILE A 130 3.00 -23.50 9.99
CA ILE A 130 2.33 -23.68 8.70
C ILE A 130 2.93 -22.63 7.77
N PRO A 131 3.65 -23.01 6.70
CA PRO A 131 4.18 -22.05 5.76
C PRO A 131 2.99 -21.39 5.05
N CYS A 132 2.90 -20.07 5.16
CA CYS A 132 1.97 -19.28 4.35
C CYS A 132 2.34 -19.48 2.87
N LEU A 133 1.41 -20.04 2.10
CA LEU A 133 1.58 -20.32 0.68
C LEU A 133 1.85 -19.03 -0.10
N SER A 134 2.84 -19.14 -0.99
CA SER A 134 3.31 -18.11 -1.93
C SER A 134 2.27 -17.72 -2.98
#